data_AF-A0A0G0SBB5-F1
#
_entry.id   AF-A0A0G0SBB5-F1
#
_cell.length_a   1.000
_cell.length_b   1.000
_cell.length_c   1.000
_cell.angle_alpha   90.00
_cell.angle_beta   90.00
_cell.angle_gamma   90.00
#
_symmetry.space_group_name_H-M   'P 1'
#
loop_
_entity.id
_entity.type
_entity.pdbx_description
1 polymer ?
#
loop_
_entity_poly.entity_id
_entity_poly.type
_entity_poly.pdbx_seq_one_letter_code
_entity_poly.pdbx_strand_id
1 'polypeptide(L)'
;MCLDDESYDLLEKINLDNMLLVSMTELEDSELLAVKNEASRFYLGTLKPPFIKYVLDKNPEIDMVVYLDDFPLRLNFTKTSDRTHLLIY
;
A
#
# COMPACT_ATOMS: atom_id res chain seq x y z
N MET A 1 -0.69 -2.93 2.64
CA MET A 1 0.29 -2.31 3.55
C MET A 1 0.32 -3.13 4.81
N CYS A 2 1.50 -3.63 5.19
CA CYS A 2 1.67 -4.41 6.41
C CYS A 2 2.14 -3.48 7.53
N LEU A 3 1.38 -3.39 8.61
CA LEU A 3 1.66 -2.49 9.73
C LEU A 3 2.77 -3.01 10.66
N ASP A 4 3.07 -4.30 10.57
CA ASP A 4 4.04 -5.01 11.36
C ASP A 4 4.80 -6.03 10.50
N ASP A 5 6.01 -6.35 10.94
CA ASP A 5 6.93 -7.24 10.25
C ASP A 5 6.41 -8.69 10.23
N GLU A 6 5.67 -9.13 11.24
CA GLU A 6 5.11 -10.49 11.31
C GLU A 6 4.12 -10.75 10.17
N SER A 7 3.21 -9.80 9.93
CA SER A 7 2.25 -9.83 8.83
C SER A 7 2.94 -9.75 7.48
N TYR A 8 3.99 -8.92 7.36
CA TYR A 8 4.80 -8.83 6.15
C TYR A 8 5.46 -10.19 5.84
N ASP A 9 6.20 -10.74 6.79
CA ASP A 9 6.92 -12.01 6.63
C ASP A 9 5.97 -13.17 6.29
N LEU A 10 4.77 -13.18 6.88
CA LEU A 10 3.76 -14.19 6.59
C LEU A 10 3.24 -14.07 5.16
N LEU A 11 2.85 -12.88 4.72
CA LEU A 11 2.31 -12.64 3.38
C LEU A 11 3.37 -12.83 2.30
N GLU A 12 4.62 -12.45 2.58
CA GLU A 12 5.75 -12.71 1.70
C GLU A 12 5.95 -14.23 1.50
N LYS A 13 5.86 -15.03 2.56
CA LYS A 13 5.94 -16.51 2.47
C LYS A 13 4.79 -17.14 1.68
N ILE A 14 3.60 -16.55 1.73
CA ILE A 14 2.45 -17.04 0.95
C ILE A 14 2.68 -16.76 -0.55
N ASN A 15 3.42 -15.70 -0.90
CA ASN A 15 3.85 -15.37 -2.26
C ASN A 15 2.70 -15.41 -3.29
N LEU A 16 1.62 -14.67 -3.02
CA LEU A 16 0.47 -14.60 -3.92
C LEU A 16 0.84 -13.90 -5.23
N ASP A 17 0.40 -14.50 -6.35
CA ASP A 17 0.52 -13.87 -7.66
C ASP A 17 -0.20 -12.52 -7.70
N ASN A 18 0.43 -11.54 -8.33
CA ASN A 18 -0.09 -10.18 -8.49
C ASN A 18 -0.30 -9.42 -7.16
N MET A 19 0.45 -9.76 -6.11
CA MET A 19 0.46 -9.02 -4.86
C MET A 19 1.73 -8.18 -4.74
N LEU A 20 1.57 -6.87 -4.52
CA LEU A 20 2.65 -6.00 -4.08
C LEU A 20 2.59 -5.91 -2.55
N LEU A 21 3.67 -6.32 -1.89
CA LEU A 21 3.81 -6.14 -0.46
C LEU A 21 4.57 -4.84 -0.22
N VAL A 22 4.07 -4.03 0.71
CA VAL A 22 4.69 -2.75 1.08
C VAL A 22 4.74 -2.70 2.59
N SER A 23 5.96 -2.60 3.12
CA SER A 23 6.21 -2.43 4.55
C SER A 23 6.01 -0.99 4.97
N MET A 24 5.80 -0.76 6.26
CA MET A 24 5.73 0.60 6.82
C MET A 24 7.05 1.36 6.63
N THR A 25 8.19 0.70 6.79
CA THR A 25 9.51 1.34 6.68
C THR A 25 9.82 1.85 5.28
N GLU A 26 9.22 1.26 4.23
CA GLU A 26 9.30 1.78 2.86
C GLU A 26 8.48 3.05 2.65
N LEU A 27 7.41 3.24 3.42
CA LEU A 27 6.47 4.34 3.25
C LEU A 27 6.79 5.52 4.19
N GLU A 28 7.28 5.25 5.40
CA GLU A 28 7.53 6.25 6.43
C GLU A 28 8.80 7.06 6.14
N ASP A 29 8.60 8.27 5.64
CA ASP A 29 9.65 9.30 5.58
C ASP A 29 9.68 10.17 6.84
N SER A 30 10.60 11.14 6.88
CA SER A 30 10.72 12.06 8.01
C SER A 30 9.46 12.91 8.25
N GLU A 31 8.69 13.23 7.22
CA GLU A 31 7.47 14.04 7.34
C GLU A 31 6.34 13.20 7.96
N LEU A 32 6.17 11.96 7.49
CA LEU A 32 5.21 11.02 8.05
C LEU A 32 5.53 10.66 9.50
N LEU A 33 6.81 10.44 9.82
CA LEU A 33 7.24 10.18 11.19
C LEU A 33 6.97 11.37 12.12
N ALA A 34 7.06 12.61 11.64
CA ALA A 34 6.69 13.78 12.43
C ALA A 34 5.18 13.77 12.77
N VAL A 35 4.33 13.49 11.77
CA VAL A 35 2.88 13.40 11.97
C VAL A 35 2.48 12.23 12.87
N LYS A 36 3.19 11.10 12.80
CA LYS A 36 2.98 9.93 13.68
C LYS A 36 3.06 10.29 15.16
N ASN A 37 4.02 11.15 15.51
CA ASN A 37 4.22 11.61 16.87
C ASN A 37 3.11 12.57 17.35
N GLU A 38 2.56 13.38 16.45
CA GLU A 38 1.53 14.38 16.76
C GLU A 38 0.10 13.83 16.73
N ALA A 39 -0.18 12.86 15.85
CA ALA A 39 -1.52 12.39 15.52
C ALA A 39 -1.64 10.86 15.47
N SER A 40 -1.00 10.16 16.41
CA SER A 40 -0.90 8.69 16.46
C SER A 40 -2.23 7.95 16.26
N ARG A 41 -3.34 8.47 16.80
CA ARG A 41 -4.69 7.87 16.67
C ARG A 41 -5.25 7.92 15.24
N PHE A 42 -4.88 8.92 14.44
CA PHE A 42 -5.37 9.09 13.07
C PHE A 42 -4.32 8.75 12.02
N TYR A 43 -3.13 8.34 12.45
CA TYR A 43 -1.98 8.12 11.59
C TYR A 43 -2.27 7.13 10.44
N LEU A 44 -3.02 6.05 10.70
CA LEU A 44 -3.44 5.11 9.66
C LEU A 44 -4.25 5.76 8.54
N GLY A 45 -5.08 6.76 8.86
CA GLY A 45 -5.81 7.53 7.85
C GLY A 45 -4.89 8.44 7.04
N THR A 46 -3.85 8.99 7.67
CA THR A 46 -2.83 9.82 7.02
C THR A 46 -1.97 9.02 6.04
N LEU A 47 -1.81 7.72 6.23
CA LEU A 47 -1.00 6.87 5.35
C LEU A 47 -1.63 6.64 3.98
N LYS A 48 -2.94 6.88 3.81
CA LYS A 48 -3.65 6.55 2.55
C LYS A 48 -3.13 7.34 1.35
N PRO A 49 -3.02 8.69 1.38
CA PRO A 49 -2.49 9.44 0.24
C PRO A 49 -1.01 9.13 -0.10
N PRO A 50 -0.07 9.09 0.87
CA PRO A 50 1.31 8.67 0.62
C PRO A 50 1.40 7.27 0.03
N PHE A 51 0.58 6.32 0.49
CA PHE A 51 0.56 4.96 -0.04
C PHE A 51 0.15 4.93 -1.51
N ILE A 52 -0.93 5.62 -1.89
CA ILE A 52 -1.36 5.74 -3.28
C ILE A 52 -0.25 6.35 -4.14
N LYS A 53 0.41 7.40 -3.64
CA LYS A 53 1.55 8.01 -4.33
C LYS A 53 2.70 7.03 -4.51
N TYR A 54 3.10 6.31 -3.47
CA TYR A 54 4.17 5.30 -3.53
C TYR A 54 3.90 4.29 -4.65
N VAL A 55 2.66 3.79 -4.73
CA VAL A 55 2.33 2.78 -5.73
C VAL A 55 2.36 3.35 -7.15
N LEU A 56 1.82 4.55 -7.37
CA LEU A 56 1.87 5.22 -8.68
C LEU A 56 3.31 5.52 -9.11
N ASP A 57 4.15 6.00 -8.20
CA ASP A 57 5.56 6.32 -8.49
C ASP A 57 6.37 5.06 -8.87
N LYS A 58 6.07 3.92 -8.22
CA LYS A 58 6.76 2.64 -8.47
C LYS A 58 6.28 1.90 -9.71
N ASN A 59 5.06 2.20 -10.17
CA ASN A 59 4.40 1.48 -11.27
C ASN A 59 3.81 2.52 -12.25
N PRO A 60 4.66 3.24 -13.00
CA PRO A 60 4.23 4.32 -13.89
C PRO A 60 3.35 3.86 -15.05
N GLU A 61 3.27 2.56 -15.30
CA GLU A 61 2.37 1.94 -16.27
C GLU A 61 0.92 1.79 -15.79
N ILE A 62 0.65 2.09 -14.52
CA ILE A 62 -0.71 2.07 -13.97
C ILE A 62 -1.42 3.37 -14.35
N ASP A 63 -2.51 3.24 -15.11
CA ASP A 63 -3.33 4.39 -15.53
C ASP A 63 -4.33 4.82 -14.45
N MET A 64 -4.73 3.90 -13.57
CA MET A 64 -5.78 4.12 -12.59
C MET A 64 -5.58 3.24 -11.35
N VAL A 65 -5.79 3.85 -10.18
CA VAL A 65 -5.80 3.18 -8.87
C VAL A 65 -7.20 3.26 -8.28
N VAL A 66 -7.73 2.11 -7.87
CA VAL A 66 -8.94 2.02 -7.05
C VAL A 66 -8.51 1.64 -5.64
N TYR A 67 -8.78 2.52 -4.67
CA TYR A 67 -8.53 2.29 -3.26
C TYR A 67 -9.83 1.91 -2.57
N LEU A 68 -9.90 0.71 -2.01
CA LEU A 68 -10.99 0.25 -1.17
C LEU A 68 -10.55 0.31 0.29
N ASP A 69 -11.47 0.73 1.15
CA ASP A 69 -11.22 0.88 2.59
C ASP A 69 -12.05 -0.17 3.32
N ASP A 70 -11.49 -1.36 3.52
CA ASP A 70 -12.02 -2.36 4.45
C ASP A 70 -10.85 -3.16 5.04
N PHE A 71 -10.70 -3.16 6.36
CA PHE A 71 -9.71 -3.96 7.08
C PHE A 71 -9.87 -5.45 6.67
N PRO A 72 -8.87 -6.25 6.21
CA PRO A 72 -7.44 -6.02 5.97
C PRO A 72 -7.04 -6.03 4.47
N LEU A 73 -5.96 -5.33 4.14
CA LEU A 73 -5.54 -5.05 2.77
C LEU A 73 -5.06 -6.29 1.99
N ARG A 74 -5.48 -6.42 0.72
CA ARG A 74 -4.95 -7.35 -0.28
C ARG A 74 -4.68 -6.57 -1.56
N LEU A 75 -3.46 -6.50 -2.07
CA LEU A 75 -3.20 -5.87 -3.37
C LEU A 75 -3.37 -6.92 -4.47
N ASN A 76 -4.19 -6.65 -5.49
CA ASN A 76 -4.22 -7.46 -6.71
C ASN A 76 -4.02 -6.56 -7.94
N PHE A 77 -3.05 -6.90 -8.80
CA PHE A 77 -2.96 -6.34 -10.14
C PHE A 77 -3.88 -7.11 -11.08
N THR A 78 -4.74 -6.40 -11.82
CA THR A 78 -5.50 -7.00 -12.91
C THR A 78 -5.22 -6.26 -14.20
N LYS A 79 -4.59 -6.95 -15.16
CA LYS A 79 -4.41 -6.45 -16.51
C LYS A 79 -5.67 -6.79 -17.30
N THR A 80 -6.53 -5.80 -17.56
CA THR A 80 -7.72 -5.97 -18.40
C THR A 80 -7.47 -5.21 -19.69
N SER A 81 -7.35 -5.95 -20.81
CA SER A 81 -7.16 -5.49 -22.20
C SER A 81 -6.59 -4.07 -22.38
N ASP A 82 -5.32 -3.97 -22.75
CA ASP A 82 -4.55 -2.75 -23.02
C ASP A 82 -4.39 -1.73 -21.88
N ARG A 83 -4.98 -1.94 -20.70
CA ARG A 83 -4.81 -1.04 -19.53
C ARG A 83 -4.47 -1.81 -18.25
N THR A 84 -3.51 -1.28 -17.48
CA THR A 84 -3.13 -1.83 -16.18
C THR A 84 -3.90 -1.09 -15.10
N HIS A 85 -4.81 -1.80 -14.43
CA HIS A 85 -5.58 -1.28 -13.31
C HIS A 85 -5.05 -1.91 -12.01
N LEU A 86 -4.76 -1.06 -11.02
CA LEU A 86 -4.43 -1.53 -9.68
C LEU A 86 -5.63 -1.38 -8.76
N LEU A 87 -5.97 -2.51 -8.15
CA LEU A 87 -6.96 -2.57 -7.09
C LEU A 87 -6.24 -2.80 -5.76
N ILE A 88 -6.31 -1.77 -4.91
CA ILE A 88 -5.88 -1.80 -3.53
C ILE A 88 -7.13 -2.18 -2.73
N TYR A 89 -7.25 -3.45 -2.34
CA TYR A 89 -8.24 -3.87 -1.33
C TYR A 89 -7.70 -3.56 0.04
#